data_AF-A0AAT9HWP2-F1
#
_entry.id   AF-A0AAT9HWP2-F1
#
_cell.length_a   1.000
_cell.length_b   1.000
_cell.length_c   1.000
_cell.angle_alpha   90.00
_cell.angle_beta   90.00
_cell.angle_gamma   90.00
#
_symmetry.space_group_name_H-M   'P 1'
#
loop_
_entity.id
_entity.type
_entity.pdbx_description
1 polymer ?
#
loop_
_entity_poly.entity_id
_entity_poly.type
_entity_poly.pdbx_seq_one_letter_code
_entity_poly.pdbx_strand_id
1 'polypeptide(L)'
;MSLIATLARLEAVSTGRAQPAATVRHRHLSERPLVFVPLITAGEAGALLGALVGTDRDAPRLLAVPQPRDRDLRFAFLAELADVVLPYLDGFADTVEAAERSETDPETGKRVKVEVELCADAPS
;
A
#
# COMPACT_ATOMS: atom_id res chain seq x y z
N MET A 1 2.18 -12.27 -16.97
CA MET A 1 0.72 -12.32 -16.73
C MET A 1 0.27 -13.76 -16.74
N SER A 2 -0.63 -14.16 -15.84
CA SER A 2 -1.20 -15.51 -15.85
C SER A 2 -2.29 -15.64 -16.92
N LEU A 3 -2.56 -16.87 -17.35
CA LEU A 3 -3.61 -17.19 -18.33
C LEU A 3 -5.01 -16.76 -17.83
N ILE A 4 -5.25 -16.90 -16.53
CA ILE A 4 -6.47 -16.45 -15.84
C ILE A 4 -6.65 -14.94 -15.96
N ALA A 5 -5.59 -14.14 -15.81
CA ALA A 5 -5.67 -12.69 -15.93
C ALA A 5 -5.99 -12.24 -17.36
N THR A 6 -5.50 -12.96 -18.37
CA THR A 6 -5.80 -12.69 -19.78
C THR A 6 -7.28 -12.99 -20.09
N LEU A 7 -7.81 -14.12 -19.62
CA LEU A 7 -9.21 -14.49 -19.80
C LEU A 7 -10.16 -13.46 -19.16
N ALA A 8 -9.91 -13.09 -17.92
CA ALA A 8 -10.73 -12.11 -17.19
C ALA A 8 -10.77 -10.73 -17.90
N ARG A 9 -9.67 -10.32 -18.56
CA ARG A 9 -9.65 -9.10 -19.37
C ARG A 9 -10.51 -9.21 -20.63
N LEU A 10 -10.43 -10.34 -21.34
CA LEU A 10 -11.24 -10.57 -22.54
C LEU A 10 -12.74 -10.58 -22.21
N GLU A 11 -13.11 -11.23 -21.10
CA GLU A 11 -14.48 -11.22 -20.58
C GLU A 11 -14.92 -9.82 -20.16
N ALA A 12 -14.03 -9.03 -19.55
CA ALA A 12 -14.35 -7.65 -19.18
C ALA A 12 -14.64 -6.77 -20.39
N VAL A 13 -13.85 -6.90 -21.46
CA VAL A 13 -14.09 -6.19 -22.72
C VAL A 13 -15.41 -6.64 -23.36
N SER A 14 -15.64 -7.96 -23.41
CA SER A 14 -16.86 -8.54 -24.02
C SER A 14 -18.14 -8.10 -23.30
N THR A 15 -18.11 -8.07 -21.97
CA THR A 15 -19.30 -7.80 -21.14
C THR A 15 -19.47 -6.32 -20.78
N GLY A 16 -18.46 -5.48 -21.03
CA GLY A 16 -18.42 -4.09 -20.58
C GLY A 16 -18.41 -3.95 -19.04
N ARG A 17 -18.08 -5.01 -18.31
CA ARG A 17 -18.05 -5.03 -16.83
C ARG A 17 -16.73 -5.60 -16.34
N ALA A 18 -16.19 -5.03 -15.26
CA ALA A 18 -15.02 -5.59 -14.61
C ALA A 18 -15.30 -7.02 -14.12
N GLN A 19 -14.39 -7.95 -14.40
CA GLN A 19 -14.51 -9.33 -13.92
C GLN A 19 -13.95 -9.49 -12.50
N PRO A 20 -14.63 -10.25 -11.62
CA PRO A 20 -14.10 -10.56 -10.29
C PRO A 20 -12.78 -11.33 -10.38
N ALA A 21 -11.71 -10.76 -9.84
CA ALA A 21 -10.39 -11.40 -9.81
C ALA A 21 -10.17 -12.31 -8.59
N ALA A 22 -11.08 -12.29 -7.60
CA ALA A 22 -11.05 -13.09 -6.39
C ALA A 22 -12.48 -13.38 -5.89
N THR A 23 -12.69 -14.57 -5.31
CA THR A 23 -13.97 -15.00 -4.73
C THR A 23 -14.16 -14.56 -3.27
N VAL A 24 -13.05 -14.32 -2.57
CA VAL A 24 -13.02 -13.71 -1.23
C VAL A 24 -12.56 -12.28 -1.37
N ARG A 25 -13.34 -11.37 -0.78
CA ARG A 25 -13.16 -9.95 -1.05
C ARG A 25 -11.94 -9.40 -0.32
N HIS A 26 -11.75 -9.68 0.98
CA HIS A 26 -10.63 -9.13 1.75
C HIS A 26 -10.35 -10.06 2.94
N ARG A 27 -9.08 -10.34 3.24
CA ARG A 27 -8.73 -10.81 4.59
C ARG A 27 -9.07 -9.65 5.52
N HIS A 28 -9.85 -9.88 6.58
CA HIS A 28 -10.13 -8.85 7.57
C HIS A 28 -8.81 -8.55 8.30
N LEU A 29 -8.20 -7.41 7.99
CA LEU A 29 -6.91 -7.01 8.56
C LEU A 29 -7.06 -6.17 9.82
N SER A 30 -8.17 -5.43 9.96
CA SER A 30 -8.42 -4.50 11.06
C SER A 30 -9.91 -4.16 11.13
N GLU A 31 -10.42 -3.94 12.35
CA GLU A 31 -11.76 -3.40 12.61
C GLU A 31 -11.96 -1.99 12.02
N ARG A 32 -10.87 -1.26 11.77
CA ARG A 32 -10.85 0.08 11.18
C ARG A 32 -9.84 0.11 10.03
N PRO A 33 -10.13 -0.50 8.87
CA PRO A 33 -9.17 -0.57 7.78
C PRO A 33 -8.90 0.82 7.20
N LEU A 34 -7.63 1.14 6.97
CA LEU A 34 -7.25 2.30 6.17
C LEU A 34 -7.49 2.00 4.68
N VAL A 35 -8.33 2.81 4.05
CA VAL A 35 -8.56 2.78 2.61
C VAL A 35 -7.69 3.85 1.95
N PHE A 36 -6.96 3.45 0.90
CA PHE A 36 -6.13 4.34 0.08
C PHE A 36 -6.47 4.16 -1.40
N VAL A 37 -6.98 5.23 -2.03
CA VAL A 37 -7.34 5.26 -3.45
C VAL A 37 -6.48 6.31 -4.14
N PRO A 38 -5.35 5.92 -4.76
CA PRO A 38 -4.47 6.85 -5.44
C PRO A 38 -5.05 7.27 -6.80
N LEU A 39 -4.86 8.54 -7.14
CA LEU A 39 -4.99 9.05 -8.50
C LEU A 39 -3.59 9.24 -9.07
N ILE A 40 -3.26 8.50 -10.13
CA ILE A 40 -1.94 8.53 -10.79
C ILE A 40 -2.07 8.99 -12.24
N THR A 41 -1.03 9.62 -12.79
CA THR A 41 -0.95 9.84 -14.24
C THR A 41 -0.82 8.52 -14.98
N ALA A 42 -1.44 8.43 -16.15
CA ALA A 42 -1.22 7.30 -17.04
C ALA A 42 0.20 7.38 -17.64
N GLY A 43 0.92 6.26 -17.63
CA GLY A 43 2.20 6.13 -18.34
C GLY A 43 3.45 6.55 -17.56
N GLU A 44 3.32 7.09 -16.34
CA GLU A 44 4.45 7.41 -15.47
C GLU A 44 4.26 6.74 -14.10
N ALA A 45 5.16 5.83 -13.75
CA ALA A 45 5.12 5.16 -12.46
C ALA A 45 5.42 6.17 -11.34
N GLY A 46 4.50 6.34 -10.40
CA GLY A 46 4.73 7.08 -9.16
C GLY A 46 4.36 8.57 -9.17
N ALA A 47 3.81 9.11 -10.27
CA ALA A 47 3.30 10.47 -10.29
C ALA A 47 1.87 10.54 -9.70
N LEU A 48 1.81 10.57 -8.36
CA LEU A 48 0.56 10.80 -7.63
C LEU A 48 0.05 12.22 -7.90
N LEU A 49 -1.18 12.29 -8.43
CA LEU A 49 -1.94 13.51 -8.64
C LEU A 49 -2.84 13.84 -7.44
N GLY A 50 -3.17 12.82 -6.66
CA GLY A 50 -4.02 12.94 -5.49
C GLY A 50 -4.29 11.57 -4.87
N ALA A 51 -4.99 11.58 -3.75
CA ALA A 51 -5.46 10.37 -3.09
C ALA A 51 -6.72 10.65 -2.28
N LEU A 52 -7.65 9.72 -2.29
CA LEU A 52 -8.68 9.62 -1.26
C LEU A 52 -8.17 8.64 -0.19
N VAL A 53 -8.11 9.09 1.06
CA VAL A 53 -7.54 8.32 2.17
C VAL A 53 -8.38 8.46 3.43
N GLY A 54 -8.55 7.37 4.18
CA GLY A 54 -9.25 7.41 5.48
C GLY A 54 -9.70 6.04 5.97
N THR A 55 -10.17 6.02 7.22
CA THR A 55 -10.75 4.84 7.88
C THR A 55 -12.27 4.93 8.01
N ASP A 56 -12.84 6.15 7.92
CA ASP A 56 -14.29 6.39 7.89
C ASP A 56 -14.77 6.51 6.44
N ARG A 57 -15.78 5.71 6.11
CA ARG A 57 -16.41 5.71 4.79
C ARG A 57 -17.13 7.02 4.48
N ASP A 58 -17.72 7.64 5.50
CA ASP A 58 -18.57 8.83 5.33
C ASP A 58 -17.77 10.13 5.49
N ALA A 59 -16.50 10.04 5.96
CA ALA A 59 -15.60 11.18 6.13
C ALA A 59 -14.18 10.92 5.58
N PRO A 60 -14.01 10.56 4.30
CA PRO A 60 -12.68 10.38 3.72
C PRO A 60 -11.97 11.72 3.49
N ARG A 61 -10.65 11.75 3.63
CA ARG A 61 -9.82 12.91 3.25
C ARG A 61 -9.44 12.81 1.78
N LEU A 62 -9.79 13.84 1.00
CA LEU A 62 -9.30 14.02 -0.36
C LEU A 62 -8.08 14.94 -0.35
N LEU A 63 -6.95 14.42 -0.81
CA LEU A 63 -5.71 15.16 -1.02
C LEU A 63 -5.46 15.28 -2.53
N ALA A 64 -5.10 16.46 -3.02
CA ALA A 64 -4.86 16.70 -4.43
C ALA A 64 -3.64 17.61 -4.63
N VAL A 65 -2.86 17.33 -5.67
CA VAL A 65 -1.75 18.20 -6.09
C VAL A 65 -2.29 19.19 -7.12
N PRO A 66 -2.48 20.48 -6.79
CA PRO A 66 -3.10 21.44 -7.71
C PRO A 66 -2.25 21.71 -8.95
N GLN A 67 -0.92 21.58 -8.84
CA GLN A 67 0.01 21.67 -9.97
C GLN A 67 0.97 20.47 -9.98
N PRO A 68 0.65 19.38 -10.69
CA PRO A 68 1.44 18.14 -10.64
C PRO A 68 2.89 18.25 -11.11
N ARG A 69 3.22 19.30 -11.88
CA ARG A 69 4.59 19.57 -12.34
C ARG A 69 5.41 20.36 -11.33
N ASP A 70 4.76 20.97 -10.34
CA ASP A 70 5.42 21.69 -9.26
C ASP A 70 5.96 20.67 -8.24
N ARG A 71 7.27 20.71 -8.03
CA ARG A 71 7.94 19.77 -7.14
C ARG A 71 7.52 19.97 -5.69
N ASP A 72 7.44 21.22 -5.22
CA ASP A 72 7.21 21.55 -3.82
C ASP A 72 5.78 21.19 -3.43
N LEU A 73 4.81 21.43 -4.32
CA LEU A 73 3.42 21.02 -4.11
C LEU A 73 3.25 19.49 -4.04
N ARG A 74 4.05 18.72 -4.80
CA ARG A 74 4.05 17.25 -4.64
C ARG A 74 4.63 16.82 -3.30
N PHE A 75 5.68 17.47 -2.80
CA PHE A 75 6.24 17.15 -1.48
C PHE A 75 5.29 17.54 -0.36
N ALA A 76 4.61 18.69 -0.46
CA ALA A 76 3.57 19.08 0.48
C ALA A 76 2.43 18.06 0.53
N PHE A 77 1.96 17.59 -0.63
CA PHE A 77 0.98 16.50 -0.71
C PHE A 77 1.46 15.20 -0.02
N LEU A 78 2.72 14.80 -0.23
CA LEU A 78 3.27 13.61 0.42
C LEU A 78 3.37 13.78 1.94
N ALA A 79 3.67 14.99 2.42
CA ALA A 79 3.67 15.29 3.85
C ALA A 79 2.24 15.20 4.43
N GLU A 80 1.25 15.80 3.77
CA GLU A 80 -0.16 15.70 4.19
C GLU A 80 -0.68 14.25 4.17
N LEU A 81 -0.22 13.45 3.21
CA LEU A 81 -0.53 12.02 3.17
C LEU A 81 0.12 11.28 4.34
N ALA A 82 1.38 11.60 4.65
CA ALA A 82 2.10 11.01 5.79
C ALA A 82 1.41 11.34 7.12
N ASP A 83 0.88 12.55 7.29
CA ASP A 83 0.11 12.93 8.48
C ASP A 83 -1.16 12.08 8.70
N VAL A 84 -1.68 11.44 7.66
CA VAL A 84 -2.81 10.50 7.77
C VAL A 84 -2.31 9.07 7.98
N VAL A 85 -1.31 8.65 7.21
CA VAL A 85 -0.90 7.25 7.13
C VAL A 85 -0.01 6.85 8.30
N LEU A 86 0.95 7.68 8.69
CA LEU A 86 1.92 7.33 9.73
C LEU A 86 1.25 7.11 11.10
N PRO A 87 0.36 7.99 11.61
CA PRO A 87 -0.31 7.73 12.88
C PRO A 87 -1.16 6.47 12.89
N TYR A 88 -1.73 6.10 11.73
CA TYR A 88 -2.47 4.85 11.59
C TYR A 88 -1.52 3.65 11.72
N LEU A 89 -0.37 3.67 11.03
CA LEU A 89 0.62 2.58 11.07
C LEU A 89 1.29 2.45 12.44
N ASP A 90 1.64 3.57 13.06
CA ASP A 90 2.26 3.60 14.40
C ASP A 90 1.37 2.90 15.43
N GLY A 91 0.05 2.98 15.29
CA GLY A 91 -0.91 2.27 16.14
C GLY A 91 -0.86 0.73 16.05
N PHE A 92 -0.11 0.17 15.09
CA PHE A 92 0.11 -1.28 14.96
C PHE A 92 1.56 -1.69 15.30
N ALA A 93 2.43 -0.74 15.66
CA ALA A 93 3.84 -1.02 15.92
C ALA A 93 4.14 -1.49 17.37
N ASP A 94 3.13 -1.54 18.24
CA ASP A 94 3.32 -1.76 19.68
C ASP A 94 3.62 -3.23 20.07
N THR A 95 3.30 -4.21 19.22
CA THR A 95 3.44 -5.64 19.55
C THR A 95 4.37 -6.34 18.57
N VAL A 96 5.61 -6.54 18.98
CA VAL A 96 6.65 -7.21 18.18
C VAL A 96 7.19 -8.47 18.85
N GLU A 97 7.64 -9.42 18.04
CA GLU A 97 8.41 -10.59 18.46
C GLU A 97 9.82 -10.58 17.85
N ALA A 98 10.80 -11.04 18.61
CA ALA A 98 12.17 -11.19 18.14
C ALA A 98 12.29 -12.43 17.24
N ALA A 99 12.76 -12.24 16.02
CA ALA A 99 12.99 -13.31 15.05
C ALA A 99 14.45 -13.30 14.57
N GLU A 100 15.01 -14.49 14.34
CA GLU A 100 16.33 -14.60 13.71
C GLU A 100 16.20 -14.56 12.19
N ARG A 101 16.81 -13.55 11.55
CA ARG A 101 16.97 -13.50 10.10
C ARG A 101 18.43 -13.67 9.74
N SER A 102 18.69 -14.49 8.71
CA SER A 102 20.05 -14.59 8.18
C SER A 102 20.28 -13.53 7.11
N GLU A 103 21.22 -12.63 7.38
CA GLU A 103 21.64 -11.55 6.49
C GLU A 103 23.10 -11.72 6.07
N THR A 104 23.48 -11.14 4.95
CA THR A 104 24.87 -11.14 4.47
C THR A 104 25.59 -9.93 5.07
N ASP A 105 26.64 -10.19 5.83
CA ASP A 105 27.51 -9.14 6.35
C ASP A 105 28.18 -8.38 5.20
N PRO A 106 27.99 -7.05 5.09
CA PRO A 106 28.54 -6.26 3.99
C PRO A 106 30.07 -6.15 4.00
N GLU A 107 30.73 -6.35 5.14
CA GLU A 107 32.19 -6.29 5.27
C GLU A 107 32.84 -7.65 5.00
N THR A 108 32.23 -8.74 5.48
CA THR A 108 32.84 -10.08 5.42
C THR A 108 32.23 -11.02 4.39
N GLY A 109 31.06 -10.68 3.83
CA GLY A 109 30.32 -11.50 2.86
C GLY A 109 29.74 -12.80 3.42
N LYS A 110 29.87 -13.03 4.74
CA LYS A 110 29.37 -14.24 5.40
C LYS A 110 27.92 -14.07 5.82
N ARG A 111 27.19 -15.19 5.89
CA ARG A 111 25.85 -15.22 6.47
C ARG A 111 25.95 -15.12 7.99
N VAL A 112 25.39 -14.06 8.56
CA VAL A 112 25.26 -13.84 9.99
C VAL A 112 23.79 -13.93 10.39
N LYS A 113 23.52 -14.34 11.64
CA LYS A 113 22.18 -14.26 12.21
C LYS A 113 22.02 -12.89 12.84
N VAL A 114 20.97 -12.20 12.47
CA VAL A 114 20.59 -10.89 12.99
C VAL A 114 19.22 -11.02 13.62
N GLU A 115 19.06 -10.48 14.82
CA GLU A 115 17.76 -10.37 15.47
C GLU A 115 16.99 -9.22 14.82
N VAL A 116 15.76 -9.50 14.40
CA VAL A 116 14.84 -8.51 13.82
C VAL A 116 13.51 -8.57 14.57
N GLU A 117 12.88 -7.42 14.72
CA GLU A 117 11.54 -7.31 15.28
C GLU A 117 10.52 -7.52 14.16
N LEU A 118 9.59 -8.46 14.36
CA LEU A 118 8.45 -8.70 13.48
C LEU A 118 7.15 -8.40 14.22
N CYS A 119 6.13 -7.92 13.53
CA CYS A 119 4.80 -7.79 14.12
C CYS A 119 4.31 -9.17 14.59
N ALA A 120 3.95 -9.29 15.87
CA ALA A 120 3.57 -10.57 16.46
C ALA A 120 2.28 -11.18 15.87
N ASP A 121 1.47 -10.34 15.21
CA ASP A 121 0.24 -10.72 14.51
C ASP A 121 0.42 -10.89 13.00
N ALA A 122 1.66 -10.82 12.49
CA ALA A 122 1.94 -11.01 11.08
C ALA A 122 1.50 -12.43 10.63
N PRO A 123 0.77 -12.56 9.52
CA PRO A 123 0.38 -13.87 9.00
C PRO A 123 1.63 -14.66 8.55
N SER A 124 1.74 -15.91 9.03
CA SER A 124 2.79 -16.89 8.69
C SER A 124 2.73 -17.38 7.25
#